data_AF-A0A1H3GMS5-F1
#
_entry.id   AF-A0A1H3GMS5-F1
#
_cell.length_a   1.000
_cell.length_b   1.000
_cell.length_c   1.000
_cell.angle_alpha   90.00
_cell.angle_beta   90.00
_cell.angle_gamma   90.00
#
_symmetry.space_group_name_H-M   'P 1'
#
loop_
_entity.id
_entity.type
_entity.pdbx_description
1 polymer ?
#
loop_
_entity_poly.entity_id
_entity_poly.type
_entity_poly.pdbx_seq_one_letter_code
_entity_poly.pdbx_strand_id
1 'polypeptide(L)'
;MSHPEAPAASIEVLWRPGCPYCARLRRGLQRAGVPTVERNIWADPAAASRVRAATGGDETVPTVLVGGRALVNPSVRDVVAAVRAAYPEDAERVLGSATEPPSASATGRTAAGWTLAAAALWILVAAWRPTTTWHLAPVLIAAAAPWLVGQDLRAGDRRAGRRLAAAAVAGFLTAATITAGLARVGLLRGPTVLGPLHPWAESLVLAAAAAALAAAPGLARALRAPAARSAWMGEHLLARSDDVVMVEGNAYFPPSAIQPGVLTPTSTRTVCPWKGVAGYYTVNAGGVEHPDAAWSYRHPSPLARRVKDRVAFWGDVDVRAEPHSTANGDGTVGAAGQPRSDRP
;
A
#
# COMPACT_ATOMS: atom_id res chain seq x y z
N MET A 1 0.05 0.41 58.52
CA MET A 1 -0.95 0.12 57.47
C MET A 1 -0.30 0.40 56.13
N SER A 2 0.25 -0.64 55.51
CA SER A 2 1.00 -0.56 54.27
C SER A 2 0.04 -0.30 53.11
N HIS A 3 0.21 0.81 52.39
CA HIS A 3 -0.45 1.01 51.09
C HIS A 3 0.06 -0.05 50.11
N PRO A 4 -0.80 -0.74 49.34
CA PRO A 4 -0.34 -1.55 48.22
C PRO A 4 0.23 -0.59 47.17
N GLU A 5 1.52 -0.67 46.94
CA GLU A 5 2.24 0.08 45.91
C GLU A 5 1.65 -0.30 44.54
N ALA A 6 1.02 0.67 43.87
CA ALA A 6 0.50 0.49 42.53
C ALA A 6 1.66 0.06 41.60
N PRO A 7 1.47 -0.88 40.67
CA PRO A 7 2.54 -1.33 39.79
C PRO A 7 3.11 -0.13 39.04
N ALA A 8 4.43 0.06 39.16
CA ALA A 8 5.15 1.16 38.50
C ALA A 8 4.75 1.22 37.03
N ALA A 9 4.23 2.37 36.60
CA ALA A 9 3.75 2.58 35.24
C ALA A 9 4.90 2.30 34.24
N SER A 10 4.82 1.16 33.55
CA SER A 10 5.88 0.66 32.67
C SER A 10 5.37 0.44 31.25
N ILE A 11 6.16 0.83 30.26
CA ILE A 11 5.91 0.59 28.83
C ILE A 11 6.68 -0.66 28.43
N GLU A 12 6.00 -1.81 28.30
CA GLU A 12 6.64 -3.06 27.92
C GLU A 12 6.58 -3.29 26.41
N VAL A 13 7.70 -3.54 25.76
CA VAL A 13 7.79 -3.82 24.32
C VAL A 13 8.17 -5.28 24.10
N LEU A 14 7.22 -6.06 23.59
CA LEU A 14 7.37 -7.46 23.23
C LEU A 14 7.88 -7.57 21.79
N TRP A 15 9.04 -8.19 21.58
CA TRP A 15 9.76 -8.19 20.29
C TRP A 15 10.41 -9.54 19.99
N ARG A 16 10.89 -9.73 18.74
CA ARG A 16 11.70 -10.89 18.35
C ARG A 16 12.91 -10.53 17.46
N PRO A 17 14.01 -11.29 17.50
CA PRO A 17 15.16 -11.11 16.61
C PRO A 17 14.79 -11.10 15.13
N GLY A 18 15.50 -10.31 14.32
CA GLY A 18 15.29 -10.25 12.87
C GLY A 18 14.01 -9.52 12.42
N CYS A 19 13.19 -9.03 13.35
CA CYS A 19 11.94 -8.32 13.02
C CYS A 19 12.19 -6.85 12.62
N PRO A 20 11.99 -6.45 11.35
CA PRO A 20 12.26 -5.08 10.90
C PRO A 20 11.31 -4.04 11.52
N TYR A 21 10.08 -4.43 11.84
CA TYR A 21 9.08 -3.59 12.49
C TYR A 21 9.44 -3.32 13.96
N CYS A 22 9.87 -4.37 14.67
CA CYS A 22 10.37 -4.28 16.03
C CYS A 22 11.59 -3.36 16.10
N ALA A 23 12.54 -3.52 15.18
CA ALA A 23 13.70 -2.65 15.09
C ALA A 23 13.32 -1.19 14.77
N ARG A 24 12.29 -0.95 13.94
CA ARG A 24 11.79 0.40 13.64
C ARG A 24 11.16 1.05 14.87
N LEU A 25 10.25 0.35 15.55
CA LEU A 25 9.55 0.90 16.72
C LEU A 25 10.51 1.15 17.88
N ARG A 26 11.38 0.18 18.21
CA ARG A 26 12.37 0.30 19.30
C ARG A 26 13.31 1.49 19.09
N ARG A 27 13.87 1.65 17.87
CA ARG A 27 14.67 2.83 17.53
C ARG A 27 13.87 4.13 17.61
N GLY A 28 12.59 4.11 17.25
CA GLY A 28 11.71 5.27 17.33
C GLY A 28 11.49 5.71 18.77
N LEU A 29 11.15 4.77 19.66
CA LEU A 29 10.94 5.02 21.09
C LEU A 29 12.23 5.48 21.78
N GLN A 30 13.37 4.85 21.47
CA GLN A 30 14.68 5.25 21.98
C GLN A 30 15.05 6.70 21.59
N ARG A 31 14.83 7.09 20.33
CA ARG A 31 15.07 8.48 19.88
C ARG A 31 14.13 9.48 20.51
N ALA A 32 12.90 9.05 20.79
CA ALA A 32 11.91 9.86 21.48
C ALA A 32 12.15 9.88 23.00
N GLY A 33 13.23 9.29 23.52
CA GLY A 33 13.52 9.30 24.96
C GLY A 33 12.50 8.54 25.82
N VAL A 34 11.65 7.71 25.20
CA VAL A 34 10.60 6.97 25.91
C VAL A 34 11.23 5.78 26.62
N PRO A 35 11.17 5.69 27.96
CA PRO A 35 11.71 4.56 28.69
C PRO A 35 10.84 3.32 28.47
N THR A 36 11.47 2.21 28.06
CA THR A 36 10.77 0.97 27.77
C THR A 36 11.43 -0.25 28.42
N VAL A 37 10.62 -1.23 28.77
CA VAL A 37 11.07 -2.57 29.19
C VAL A 37 10.91 -3.50 28.01
N GLU A 38 12.01 -3.99 27.44
CA GLU A 38 11.96 -4.83 26.25
C GLU A 38 12.03 -6.33 26.61
N ARG A 39 11.10 -7.15 26.08
CA ARG A 39 11.11 -8.61 26.23
C ARG A 39 11.16 -9.32 24.89
N ASN A 40 12.11 -10.24 24.74
CA ASN A 40 12.21 -11.09 23.58
C ASN A 40 11.28 -12.30 23.75
N ILE A 41 10.26 -12.41 22.91
CA ILE A 41 9.27 -13.49 22.99
C ILE A 41 9.84 -14.88 22.68
N TRP A 42 10.98 -14.97 21.98
CA TRP A 42 11.64 -16.25 21.74
C TRP A 42 12.44 -16.74 22.94
N ALA A 43 12.89 -15.82 23.81
CA ALA A 43 13.66 -16.15 25.00
C ALA A 43 12.80 -16.23 26.26
N ASP A 44 11.65 -15.55 26.27
CA ASP A 44 10.73 -15.48 27.40
C ASP A 44 9.35 -16.05 26.99
N PRO A 45 9.05 -17.31 27.38
CA PRO A 45 7.77 -17.94 27.11
C PRO A 45 6.57 -17.21 27.74
N ALA A 46 6.78 -16.49 28.85
CA ALA A 46 5.73 -15.69 29.48
C ALA A 46 5.45 -14.43 28.65
N ALA A 47 6.47 -13.80 28.06
CA ALA A 47 6.30 -12.73 27.08
C ALA A 47 5.55 -13.20 25.84
N ALA A 48 5.88 -14.38 25.30
CA ALA A 48 5.14 -14.99 24.19
C ALA A 48 3.67 -15.23 24.56
N SER A 49 3.40 -15.74 25.77
CA SER A 49 2.04 -15.94 26.27
C SER A 49 1.24 -14.63 26.35
N ARG A 50 1.87 -13.54 26.83
CA ARG A 50 1.23 -12.22 26.84
C ARG A 50 0.95 -11.68 25.43
N VAL A 51 1.84 -11.92 24.46
CA VAL A 51 1.54 -11.58 23.06
C VAL A 51 0.33 -12.37 22.57
N ARG A 52 0.28 -13.68 22.78
CA ARG A 52 -0.85 -14.53 22.35
C ARG A 52 -2.16 -14.09 23.01
N ALA A 53 -2.13 -13.75 24.29
CA ALA A 53 -3.30 -13.21 24.99
C ALA A 53 -3.76 -11.86 24.40
N ALA A 54 -2.82 -11.01 23.95
CA ALA A 54 -3.11 -9.71 23.36
C ALA A 54 -3.62 -9.78 21.90
N THR A 55 -3.33 -10.86 21.18
CA THR A 55 -3.58 -10.99 19.73
C THR A 55 -4.68 -11.99 19.39
N GLY A 56 -5.16 -12.76 20.37
CA GLY A 56 -6.13 -13.84 20.15
C GLY A 56 -5.50 -15.18 19.78
N GLY A 57 -4.24 -15.42 20.17
CA GLY A 57 -3.54 -16.70 19.98
C GLY A 57 -2.21 -16.59 19.22
N ASP A 58 -1.96 -15.48 18.54
CA ASP A 58 -0.79 -15.28 17.67
C ASP A 58 0.42 -14.62 18.36
N GLU A 59 1.63 -14.87 17.88
CA GLU A 59 2.85 -14.21 18.38
C GLU A 59 3.23 -12.96 17.56
N THR A 60 2.26 -12.07 17.33
CA THR A 60 2.47 -10.85 16.53
C THR A 60 3.29 -9.82 17.29
N VAL A 61 4.41 -9.39 16.70
CA VAL A 61 5.34 -8.39 17.26
C VAL A 61 5.70 -7.32 16.22
N PRO A 62 5.99 -6.07 16.64
CA PRO A 62 6.11 -5.61 18.02
C PRO A 62 4.74 -5.41 18.68
N THR A 63 4.56 -5.90 19.90
CA THR A 63 3.36 -5.64 20.72
C THR A 63 3.78 -4.86 21.95
N VAL A 64 3.08 -3.79 22.27
CA VAL A 64 3.41 -2.89 23.38
C VAL A 64 2.32 -2.97 24.44
N LEU A 65 2.68 -3.20 25.70
CA LEU A 65 1.77 -3.21 26.83
C LEU A 65 1.93 -1.91 27.64
N VAL A 66 0.81 -1.20 27.87
CA VAL A 66 0.74 0.06 28.63
C VAL A 66 -0.56 0.09 29.41
N GLY A 67 -0.50 0.25 30.74
CA GLY A 67 -1.71 0.41 31.57
C GLY A 67 -2.75 -0.70 31.42
N GLY A 68 -2.29 -1.95 31.24
CA GLY A 68 -3.17 -3.10 31.00
C GLY A 68 -3.74 -3.20 29.57
N ARG A 69 -3.49 -2.22 28.69
CA ARG A 69 -3.81 -2.28 27.26
C ARG A 69 -2.66 -2.85 26.46
N ALA A 70 -2.99 -3.71 25.50
CA ALA A 70 -2.05 -4.18 24.49
C ALA A 70 -2.25 -3.45 23.16
N LEU A 71 -1.16 -2.98 22.58
CA LEU A 71 -1.11 -2.35 21.26
C LEU A 71 -0.32 -3.25 20.33
N VAL A 72 -0.96 -3.77 19.29
CA VAL A 72 -0.33 -4.67 18.32
C VAL A 72 0.21 -3.86 17.14
N ASN A 73 1.52 -3.92 16.92
CA ASN A 73 2.28 -3.16 15.92
C ASN A 73 1.99 -1.64 15.88
N PRO A 74 2.11 -0.93 17.02
CA PRO A 74 1.81 0.49 17.10
C PRO A 74 2.91 1.37 16.48
N SER A 75 2.55 2.60 16.14
CA SER A 75 3.52 3.68 15.93
C SER A 75 3.98 4.27 17.27
N VAL A 76 5.10 5.03 17.26
CA VAL A 76 5.55 5.78 18.45
C VAL A 76 4.46 6.69 19.00
N ARG A 77 3.71 7.35 18.11
CA ARG A 77 2.59 8.23 18.48
C ARG A 77 1.48 7.47 19.19
N ASP A 78 1.14 6.27 18.71
CA ASP A 78 0.09 5.46 19.33
C ASP A 78 0.49 5.02 20.75
N VAL A 79 1.78 4.72 20.96
CA VAL A 79 2.32 4.41 22.29
C VAL A 79 2.22 5.63 23.20
N VAL A 80 2.67 6.82 22.75
CA VAL A 80 2.60 8.06 23.53
C VAL A 80 1.15 8.41 23.89
N ALA A 81 0.23 8.31 22.92
CA ALA A 81 -1.18 8.56 23.15
C ALA A 81 -1.80 7.57 24.14
N ALA A 82 -1.42 6.29 24.06
CA ALA A 82 -1.89 5.27 24.98
C ALA A 82 -1.36 5.50 26.41
N VAL A 83 -0.12 5.96 26.57
CA VAL A 83 0.43 6.32 27.89
C VAL A 83 -0.33 7.49 28.49
N ARG A 84 -0.56 8.56 27.71
CA ARG A 84 -1.35 9.72 28.17
C ARG A 84 -2.79 9.35 28.55
N ALA A 85 -3.39 8.40 27.84
CA ALA A 85 -4.72 7.90 28.17
C ALA A 85 -4.74 6.99 29.41
N ALA A 86 -3.71 6.16 29.59
CA ALA A 86 -3.62 5.21 30.70
C ALA A 86 -3.19 5.86 32.02
N TYR A 87 -2.38 6.92 31.94
CA TYR A 87 -1.77 7.59 33.09
C TYR A 87 -1.92 9.12 32.97
N PRO A 88 -3.15 9.68 32.97
CA PRO A 88 -3.37 11.10 32.68
C PRO A 88 -2.61 12.06 33.62
N GLU A 89 -2.51 11.71 34.91
CA GLU A 89 -1.81 12.51 35.93
C GLU A 89 -0.27 12.29 35.94
N ASP A 90 0.19 11.19 35.34
CA ASP A 90 1.58 10.70 35.44
C ASP A 90 2.27 10.58 34.08
N ALA A 91 1.59 10.93 32.99
CA ALA A 91 2.00 10.62 31.64
C ALA A 91 3.41 11.13 31.33
N GLU A 92 3.72 12.37 31.71
CA GLU A 92 5.01 12.98 31.42
C GLU A 92 6.14 12.37 32.28
N ARG A 93 5.82 11.88 33.49
CA ARG A 93 6.74 11.08 34.31
C ARG A 93 7.04 9.72 33.67
N VAL A 94 6.04 9.10 33.06
CA VAL A 94 6.14 7.78 32.40
C VAL A 94 6.78 7.87 31.01
N LEU A 95 6.54 8.96 30.28
CA LEU A 95 7.11 9.21 28.96
C LEU A 95 8.56 9.70 29.01
N GLY A 96 9.02 10.22 30.15
CA GLY A 96 10.35 10.80 30.29
C GLY A 96 10.48 12.12 29.52
N SER A 97 11.69 12.44 29.02
CA SER A 97 11.95 13.66 28.23
C SER A 97 11.44 13.54 26.78
N ALA A 98 10.26 12.98 26.58
CA ALA A 98 9.75 12.68 25.25
C ALA A 98 9.35 13.96 24.52
N THR A 99 10.26 14.49 23.70
CA THR A 99 9.93 15.51 22.73
C THR A 99 8.98 14.89 21.71
N GLU A 100 7.78 15.48 21.57
CA GLU A 100 6.83 15.09 20.55
C GLU A 100 7.55 15.01 19.19
N PRO A 101 7.66 13.80 18.59
CA PRO A 101 8.46 13.67 17.38
C PRO A 101 7.83 14.58 16.33
N PRO A 102 8.65 15.36 15.57
CA PRO A 102 8.12 16.23 14.55
C PRO A 102 7.21 15.41 13.66
N SER A 103 6.03 15.96 13.39
CA SER A 103 5.01 15.31 12.59
C SER A 103 5.67 14.81 11.30
N ALA A 104 5.97 13.52 11.23
CA ALA A 104 6.15 12.86 9.97
C ALA A 104 4.74 12.79 9.38
N SER A 105 4.30 13.92 8.82
CA SER A 105 3.24 13.97 7.83
C SER A 105 3.52 12.77 6.94
N ALA A 106 2.61 11.80 6.96
CA ALA A 106 2.67 10.61 6.13
C ALA A 106 3.16 11.08 4.78
N THR A 107 4.40 10.75 4.44
CA THR A 107 5.06 11.35 3.29
C THR A 107 4.32 10.77 2.11
N GLY A 108 3.30 11.49 1.66
CA GLY A 108 2.80 11.50 0.32
C GLY A 108 3.99 11.91 -0.52
N ARG A 109 4.90 10.95 -0.74
CA ARG A 109 5.84 11.01 -1.84
C ARG A 109 4.94 10.95 -3.07
N THR A 110 4.56 12.14 -3.50
CA THR A 110 4.07 12.45 -4.83
C THR A 110 5.09 11.90 -5.84
N ALA A 111 4.64 11.61 -7.05
CA ALA A 111 5.53 11.14 -8.12
C ALA A 111 6.77 12.04 -8.27
N ALA A 112 6.61 13.35 -8.05
CA ALA A 112 7.69 14.33 -8.05
C ALA A 112 8.81 14.05 -7.02
N GLY A 113 8.48 13.60 -5.81
CA GLY A 113 9.49 13.31 -4.78
C GLY A 113 10.42 12.15 -5.14
N TRP A 114 9.90 11.15 -5.85
CA TRP A 114 10.72 10.03 -6.35
C TRP A 114 11.58 10.42 -7.55
N THR A 115 11.04 11.25 -8.47
CA THR A 115 11.80 11.80 -9.60
C THR A 115 13.00 12.61 -9.11
N LEU A 116 12.80 13.47 -8.10
CA LEU A 116 13.87 14.28 -7.50
C LEU A 116 14.93 13.43 -6.78
N ALA A 117 14.51 12.39 -6.05
CA ALA A 117 15.43 11.48 -5.37
C ALA A 117 16.29 10.67 -6.37
N ALA A 118 15.68 10.16 -7.44
CA ALA A 118 16.39 9.46 -8.51
C ALA A 118 17.38 10.39 -9.24
N ALA A 119 16.97 11.64 -9.50
CA ALA A 119 17.83 12.67 -10.08
C ALA A 119 19.05 12.98 -9.21
N ALA A 120 18.86 13.20 -7.91
CA ALA A 120 19.95 13.48 -6.98
C ALA A 120 20.97 12.33 -6.89
N LEU A 121 20.49 11.09 -6.76
CA LEU A 121 21.35 9.91 -6.72
C LEU A 121 22.19 9.78 -8.01
N TRP A 122 21.59 10.08 -9.16
CA TRP A 122 22.33 10.01 -10.42
C TRP A 122 23.39 11.07 -10.57
N ILE A 123 23.10 12.33 -10.20
CA ILE A 123 24.09 13.42 -10.26
C ILE A 123 25.32 13.02 -9.44
N LEU A 124 25.13 12.40 -8.27
CA LEU A 124 26.21 11.87 -7.44
C LEU A 124 27.00 10.76 -8.14
N VAL A 125 26.34 9.80 -8.79
CA VAL A 125 27.00 8.70 -9.52
C VAL A 125 27.76 9.22 -10.74
N ALA A 126 27.16 10.14 -11.51
CA ALA A 126 27.77 10.76 -12.69
C ALA A 126 29.01 11.58 -12.33
N ALA A 127 29.00 12.26 -11.17
CA ALA A 127 30.17 12.96 -10.66
C ALA A 127 31.29 12.01 -10.21
N TRP A 128 30.96 10.82 -9.70
CA TRP A 128 31.94 9.84 -9.19
C TRP A 128 32.59 8.98 -10.29
N ARG A 129 31.83 8.57 -11.32
CA ARG A 129 32.30 7.71 -12.43
C ARG A 129 31.66 8.15 -13.76
N PRO A 130 32.16 9.21 -14.40
CA PRO A 130 31.49 9.83 -15.56
C PRO A 130 31.37 8.92 -16.79
N THR A 131 32.20 7.87 -16.89
CA THR A 131 32.24 6.95 -18.04
C THR A 131 31.28 5.77 -17.95
N THR A 132 30.66 5.53 -16.79
CA THR A 132 29.67 4.46 -16.60
C THR A 132 28.27 5.04 -16.43
N THR A 133 27.32 4.48 -17.19
CA THR A 133 25.88 4.59 -16.95
C THR A 133 25.26 6.00 -16.99
N TRP A 134 25.81 6.89 -17.84
CA TRP A 134 25.22 8.20 -18.10
C TRP A 134 23.82 8.13 -18.74
N HIS A 135 23.47 7.02 -19.41
CA HIS A 135 22.14 6.82 -20.00
C HIS A 135 21.10 6.24 -19.02
N LEU A 136 21.51 5.52 -17.97
CA LEU A 136 20.56 4.75 -17.14
C LEU A 136 19.62 5.64 -16.33
N ALA A 137 20.11 6.73 -15.74
CA ALA A 137 19.22 7.50 -14.88
C ALA A 137 18.32 8.49 -15.61
N PRO A 138 18.71 9.17 -16.70
CA PRO A 138 17.74 9.92 -17.51
C PRO A 138 16.58 9.04 -17.96
N VAL A 139 16.87 7.77 -18.30
CA VAL A 139 15.86 6.72 -18.55
C VAL A 139 14.97 6.49 -17.33
N LEU A 140 15.54 6.25 -16.14
CA LEU A 140 14.76 6.03 -14.91
C LEU A 140 13.92 7.25 -14.49
N ILE A 141 14.49 8.46 -14.59
CA ILE A 141 13.84 9.75 -14.28
C ILE A 141 12.65 9.96 -15.21
N ALA A 142 12.85 9.77 -16.52
CA ALA A 142 11.80 9.93 -17.51
C ALA A 142 10.69 8.88 -17.38
N ALA A 143 11.03 7.66 -16.98
CA ALA A 143 10.07 6.58 -16.75
C ALA A 143 9.27 6.72 -15.43
N ALA A 144 9.84 7.34 -14.39
CA ALA A 144 9.28 7.30 -13.04
C ALA A 144 7.87 7.90 -12.93
N ALA A 145 7.66 9.11 -13.45
CA ALA A 145 6.37 9.79 -13.37
C ALA A 145 5.25 9.09 -14.16
N PRO A 146 5.41 8.76 -15.47
CA PRO A 146 4.38 8.05 -16.22
C PRO A 146 4.11 6.65 -15.67
N TRP A 147 5.13 5.94 -15.17
CA TRP A 147 4.93 4.65 -14.48
C TRP A 147 4.02 4.80 -13.26
N LEU A 148 4.35 5.72 -12.36
CA LEU A 148 3.59 5.94 -11.11
C LEU A 148 2.15 6.36 -11.41
N VAL A 149 1.95 7.32 -12.32
CA VAL A 149 0.60 7.74 -12.73
C VAL A 149 -0.16 6.58 -13.36
N GLY A 150 0.50 5.76 -14.19
CA GLY A 150 -0.09 4.58 -14.82
C GLY A 150 -0.56 3.49 -13.85
N GLN A 151 0.00 3.42 -12.65
CA GLN A 151 -0.46 2.51 -11.60
C GLN A 151 -1.84 2.89 -11.05
N ASP A 152 -2.16 4.19 -11.00
CA ASP A 152 -3.39 4.69 -10.40
C ASP A 152 -4.57 4.75 -11.39
N LEU A 153 -4.32 4.49 -12.68
CA LEU A 153 -5.36 4.54 -13.70
C LEU A 153 -6.32 3.35 -13.64
N ARG A 154 -7.60 3.65 -13.87
CA ARG A 154 -8.70 2.69 -13.93
C ARG A 154 -9.08 2.39 -15.38
N ALA A 155 -9.66 1.21 -15.60
CA ALA A 155 -10.28 0.86 -16.87
C ALA A 155 -11.40 1.87 -17.19
N GLY A 156 -11.47 2.35 -18.43
CA GLY A 156 -12.46 3.35 -18.86
C GLY A 156 -12.20 4.79 -18.37
N ASP A 157 -11.07 5.09 -17.73
CA ASP A 157 -10.75 6.47 -17.31
C ASP A 157 -10.52 7.39 -18.53
N ARG A 158 -11.54 8.22 -18.84
CA ARG A 158 -11.51 9.17 -19.96
C ARG A 158 -10.41 10.22 -19.88
N ARG A 159 -9.88 10.49 -18.68
CA ARG A 159 -8.79 11.47 -18.46
C ARG A 159 -7.40 10.82 -18.43
N ALA A 160 -7.33 9.49 -18.48
CA ALA A 160 -6.08 8.74 -18.40
C ALA A 160 -5.03 9.21 -19.42
N GLY A 161 -5.42 9.38 -20.68
CA GLY A 161 -4.52 9.81 -21.74
C GLY A 161 -3.85 11.16 -21.44
N ARG A 162 -4.63 12.15 -20.99
CA ARG A 162 -4.10 13.47 -20.62
C ARG A 162 -3.15 13.40 -19.42
N ARG A 163 -3.49 12.61 -18.40
CA ARG A 163 -2.67 12.45 -17.18
C ARG A 163 -1.35 11.76 -17.48
N LEU A 164 -1.36 10.70 -18.30
CA LEU A 164 -0.15 10.00 -18.75
C LEU A 164 0.71 10.88 -19.64
N ALA A 165 0.12 11.59 -20.59
CA ALA A 165 0.86 12.51 -21.46
C ALA A 165 1.55 13.60 -20.64
N ALA A 166 0.82 14.24 -19.72
CA ALA A 166 1.41 15.24 -18.82
C ALA A 166 2.54 14.66 -17.96
N ALA A 167 2.40 13.44 -17.43
CA ALA A 167 3.43 12.78 -16.63
C ALA A 167 4.66 12.40 -17.46
N ALA A 168 4.47 11.87 -18.68
CA ALA A 168 5.55 11.53 -19.61
C ALA A 168 6.33 12.78 -20.04
N VAL A 169 5.63 13.87 -20.38
CA VAL A 169 6.25 15.16 -20.73
C VAL A 169 7.03 15.71 -19.53
N ALA A 170 6.46 15.71 -18.33
CA ALA A 170 7.15 16.18 -17.13
C ALA A 170 8.42 15.36 -16.83
N GLY A 171 8.34 14.02 -16.92
CA GLY A 171 9.48 13.13 -16.75
C GLY A 171 10.58 13.38 -17.78
N PHE A 172 10.20 13.50 -19.05
CA PHE A 172 11.12 13.79 -20.15
C PHE A 172 11.79 15.16 -20.00
N LEU A 173 11.05 16.23 -19.74
CA LEU A 173 11.60 17.57 -19.57
C LEU A 173 12.57 17.66 -18.38
N THR A 174 12.26 16.94 -17.29
CA THR A 174 13.17 16.83 -16.14
C THR A 174 14.47 16.15 -16.54
N ALA A 175 14.39 15.00 -17.22
CA ALA A 175 15.57 14.30 -17.73
C ALA A 175 16.37 15.17 -18.70
N ALA A 176 15.70 15.87 -19.63
CA ALA A 176 16.34 16.71 -20.63
C ALA A 176 17.08 17.91 -20.03
N THR A 177 16.47 18.59 -19.05
CA THR A 177 17.09 19.72 -18.34
C THR A 177 18.37 19.29 -17.63
N ILE A 178 18.30 18.14 -16.95
CA ILE A 178 19.40 17.54 -16.21
C ILE A 178 20.53 17.09 -17.16
N THR A 179 20.18 16.40 -18.26
CA THR A 179 21.14 16.00 -19.31
C THR A 179 21.82 17.21 -19.93
N ALA A 180 21.09 18.30 -20.23
CA ALA A 180 21.66 19.52 -20.76
C ALA A 180 22.63 20.20 -19.78
N GLY A 181 22.32 20.17 -18.47
CA GLY A 181 23.23 20.65 -17.43
C GLY A 181 24.54 19.89 -17.41
N LEU A 182 24.49 18.55 -17.35
CA LEU A 182 25.70 17.72 -17.35
C LEU A 182 26.51 17.80 -18.65
N ALA A 183 25.83 17.95 -19.80
CA ALA A 183 26.49 18.17 -21.09
C ALA A 183 27.36 19.43 -21.05
N ARG A 184 26.82 20.54 -20.52
CA ARG A 184 27.54 21.83 -20.46
C ARG A 184 28.80 21.79 -19.61
N VAL A 185 28.82 21.00 -18.55
CA VAL A 185 30.00 20.84 -17.67
C VAL A 185 30.90 19.67 -18.09
N GLY A 186 30.66 19.07 -19.25
CA GLY A 186 31.51 18.01 -19.81
C GLY A 186 31.44 16.67 -19.07
N LEU A 187 30.40 16.45 -18.27
CA LEU A 187 30.21 15.24 -17.46
C LEU A 187 29.48 14.11 -18.20
N LEU A 188 28.96 14.36 -19.41
CA LEU A 188 28.41 13.32 -20.28
C LEU A 188 29.46 12.87 -21.29
N ARG A 189 30.27 11.88 -20.91
CA ARG A 189 31.30 11.28 -21.77
C ARG A 189 31.26 9.76 -21.63
N GLY A 190 31.41 9.06 -22.75
CA GLY A 190 31.48 7.61 -22.74
C GLY A 190 30.91 6.99 -24.00
N PRO A 191 31.04 5.65 -24.14
CA PRO A 191 30.51 4.93 -25.27
C PRO A 191 28.98 5.06 -25.32
N THR A 192 28.47 5.11 -26.54
CA THR A 192 27.05 5.14 -26.85
C THR A 192 26.54 3.76 -27.25
N VAL A 193 25.30 3.42 -26.89
CA VAL A 193 24.68 2.12 -27.18
C VAL A 193 24.15 2.05 -28.61
N LEU A 194 23.61 3.16 -29.11
CA LEU A 194 22.97 3.29 -30.41
C LEU A 194 23.97 3.55 -31.54
N GLY A 195 25.24 3.86 -31.22
CA GLY A 195 26.33 3.94 -32.19
C GLY A 195 26.70 5.37 -32.63
N PRO A 196 25.97 6.02 -33.56
CA PRO A 196 26.42 7.27 -34.19
C PRO A 196 26.01 8.54 -33.43
N LEU A 197 25.27 8.40 -32.33
CA LEU A 197 24.74 9.55 -31.61
C LEU A 197 25.76 10.13 -30.64
N HIS A 198 25.78 11.45 -30.52
CA HIS A 198 26.49 12.09 -29.42
C HIS A 198 25.83 11.67 -28.08
N PRO A 199 26.60 11.45 -26.98
CA PRO A 199 26.05 10.99 -25.71
C PRO A 199 24.78 11.73 -25.22
N TRP A 200 24.79 13.06 -25.19
CA TRP A 200 23.59 13.81 -24.79
C TRP A 200 22.37 13.54 -25.69
N ALA A 201 22.54 13.32 -27.00
CA ALA A 201 21.44 13.07 -27.93
C ALA A 201 20.85 11.68 -27.71
N GLU A 202 21.70 10.66 -27.56
CA GLU A 202 21.25 9.32 -27.19
C GLU A 202 20.54 9.32 -25.83
N SER A 203 21.01 10.10 -24.85
CA SER A 203 20.34 10.23 -23.54
C SER A 203 18.88 10.69 -23.70
N LEU A 204 18.64 11.70 -24.55
CA LEU A 204 17.30 12.22 -24.80
C LEU A 204 16.43 11.21 -25.54
N VAL A 205 16.96 10.49 -26.52
CA VAL A 205 16.24 9.45 -27.25
C VAL A 205 15.82 8.33 -26.30
N LEU A 206 16.74 7.84 -25.48
CA LEU A 206 16.45 6.79 -24.51
C LEU A 206 15.47 7.26 -23.42
N ALA A 207 15.57 8.51 -22.95
CA ALA A 207 14.62 9.08 -22.00
C ALA A 207 13.20 9.21 -22.59
N ALA A 208 13.07 9.64 -23.85
CA ALA A 208 11.79 9.71 -24.54
C ALA A 208 11.15 8.32 -24.70
N ALA A 209 11.96 7.34 -25.15
CA ALA A 209 11.52 5.95 -25.28
C ALA A 209 11.09 5.37 -23.92
N ALA A 210 11.85 5.64 -22.86
CA ALA A 210 11.54 5.18 -21.50
C ALA A 210 10.24 5.78 -20.95
N ALA A 211 9.99 7.08 -21.16
CA ALA A 211 8.74 7.72 -20.77
C ALA A 211 7.53 7.11 -21.49
N ALA A 212 7.65 6.85 -22.80
CA ALA A 212 6.61 6.21 -23.59
C ALA A 212 6.33 4.77 -23.14
N LEU A 213 7.39 3.96 -22.99
CA LEU A 213 7.28 2.57 -22.51
C LEU A 213 6.68 2.49 -21.11
N ALA A 214 7.06 3.39 -20.21
CA ALA A 214 6.52 3.45 -18.85
C ALA A 214 5.04 3.85 -18.80
N ALA A 215 4.56 4.63 -19.76
CA ALA A 215 3.15 5.00 -19.87
C ALA A 215 2.28 3.87 -20.44
N ALA A 216 2.85 2.98 -21.26
CA ALA A 216 2.11 1.98 -22.02
C ALA A 216 1.24 1.03 -21.16
N PRO A 217 1.70 0.47 -20.02
CA PRO A 217 0.85 -0.38 -19.18
C PRO A 217 -0.36 0.36 -18.58
N GLY A 218 -0.17 1.64 -18.23
CA GLY A 218 -1.24 2.50 -17.72
C GLY A 218 -2.27 2.81 -18.81
N LEU A 219 -1.80 3.13 -20.02
CA LEU A 219 -2.65 3.39 -21.17
C LEU A 219 -3.44 2.13 -21.57
N ALA A 220 -2.76 0.99 -21.69
CA ALA A 220 -3.40 -0.28 -22.01
C ALA A 220 -4.48 -0.65 -20.98
N ARG A 221 -4.27 -0.33 -19.69
CA ARG A 221 -5.29 -0.53 -18.65
C ARG A 221 -6.46 0.43 -18.83
N ALA A 222 -6.21 1.70 -19.09
CA ALA A 222 -7.26 2.69 -19.27
C ALA A 222 -8.15 2.43 -20.49
N LEU A 223 -7.57 1.86 -21.56
CA LEU A 223 -8.28 1.48 -22.77
C LEU A 223 -9.13 0.20 -22.62
N ARG A 224 -8.91 -0.60 -21.57
CA ARG A 224 -9.75 -1.78 -21.32
C ARG A 224 -11.15 -1.36 -20.90
N ALA A 225 -12.14 -2.15 -21.32
CA ALA A 225 -13.48 -2.06 -20.78
C ALA A 225 -13.44 -2.39 -19.27
N PRO A 226 -14.16 -1.64 -18.43
CA PRO A 226 -14.32 -2.01 -17.02
C PRO A 226 -14.99 -3.38 -16.92
N ALA A 227 -14.36 -4.29 -16.19
CA ALA A 227 -14.88 -5.62 -15.92
C ALA A 227 -15.46 -5.63 -14.51
N ALA A 228 -16.78 -5.48 -14.41
CA ALA A 228 -17.47 -5.59 -13.15
C ALA A 228 -17.24 -6.98 -12.53
N ARG A 229 -17.07 -6.99 -11.22
CA ARG A 229 -17.00 -8.20 -10.41
C ARG A 229 -17.93 -8.06 -9.23
N SER A 230 -18.40 -9.20 -8.76
CA SER A 230 -19.17 -9.29 -7.54
C SER A 230 -18.65 -10.42 -6.65
N ALA A 231 -18.65 -10.19 -5.35
CA ALA A 231 -18.30 -11.14 -4.31
C ALA A 231 -19.57 -11.59 -3.60
N TRP A 232 -19.76 -12.91 -3.49
CA TRP A 232 -20.96 -13.55 -2.98
C TRP A 232 -20.63 -14.57 -1.90
N MET A 233 -21.48 -14.70 -0.90
CA MET A 233 -21.46 -15.79 0.07
C MET A 233 -22.82 -16.48 0.03
N GLY A 234 -22.88 -17.65 -0.60
CA GLY A 234 -24.15 -18.25 -1.03
C GLY A 234 -24.91 -17.29 -1.95
N GLU A 235 -26.14 -16.92 -1.55
CA GLU A 235 -27.01 -15.98 -2.26
C GLU A 235 -26.80 -14.51 -1.84
N HIS A 236 -25.96 -14.24 -0.82
CA HIS A 236 -25.78 -12.91 -0.27
C HIS A 236 -24.65 -12.16 -1.00
N LEU A 237 -25.00 -11.01 -1.59
CA LEU A 237 -24.03 -10.10 -2.19
C LEU A 237 -23.21 -9.39 -1.10
N LEU A 238 -21.89 -9.52 -1.15
CA LEU A 238 -20.97 -8.85 -0.23
C LEU A 238 -20.40 -7.56 -0.83
N ALA A 239 -20.05 -7.60 -2.12
CA ALA A 239 -19.49 -6.45 -2.82
C ALA A 239 -19.75 -6.51 -4.32
N ARG A 240 -19.92 -5.36 -4.97
CA ARG A 240 -19.99 -5.27 -6.44
C ARG A 240 -19.30 -4.00 -6.92
N SER A 241 -18.38 -4.13 -7.87
CA SER A 241 -17.70 -2.97 -8.45
C SER A 241 -17.12 -3.27 -9.82
N ASP A 242 -17.03 -2.23 -10.64
CA ASP A 242 -16.25 -2.17 -11.88
C ASP A 242 -14.84 -1.60 -11.68
N ASP A 243 -14.55 -1.03 -10.49
CA ASP A 243 -13.23 -0.59 -10.05
C ASP A 243 -12.55 -1.66 -9.17
N VAL A 244 -12.31 -2.85 -9.72
CA VAL A 244 -11.67 -3.96 -8.99
C VAL A 244 -10.21 -4.13 -9.40
N VAL A 245 -9.31 -4.15 -8.42
CA VAL A 245 -7.87 -4.33 -8.64
C VAL A 245 -7.50 -5.79 -8.46
N MET A 246 -6.98 -6.43 -9.51
CA MET A 246 -6.47 -7.79 -9.43
C MET A 246 -4.98 -7.80 -9.05
N VAL A 247 -4.60 -8.52 -7.99
CA VAL A 247 -3.21 -8.76 -7.58
C VAL A 247 -3.04 -10.21 -7.14
N GLU A 248 -2.14 -10.94 -7.78
CA GLU A 248 -1.86 -12.36 -7.47
C GLU A 248 -3.15 -13.20 -7.43
N GLY A 249 -4.01 -13.06 -8.44
CA GLY A 249 -5.29 -13.77 -8.54
C GLY A 249 -6.41 -13.23 -7.63
N ASN A 250 -6.10 -12.38 -6.65
CA ASN A 250 -7.09 -11.85 -5.71
C ASN A 250 -7.74 -10.56 -6.23
N ALA A 251 -9.05 -10.44 -6.01
CA ALA A 251 -9.84 -9.27 -6.36
C ALA A 251 -9.97 -8.31 -5.17
N TYR A 252 -9.49 -7.08 -5.34
CA TYR A 252 -9.53 -6.03 -4.33
C TYR A 252 -10.62 -5.00 -4.66
N PHE A 253 -11.71 -5.04 -3.89
CA PHE A 253 -12.86 -4.16 -4.00
C PHE A 253 -12.63 -2.85 -3.24
N PRO A 254 -13.09 -1.71 -3.77
CA PRO A 254 -13.02 -0.45 -3.03
C PRO A 254 -13.99 -0.50 -1.83
N PRO A 255 -13.68 0.18 -0.71
CA PRO A 255 -14.57 0.22 0.46
C PRO A 255 -16.01 0.62 0.15
N SER A 256 -16.20 1.54 -0.79
CA SER A 256 -17.52 2.01 -1.22
C SER A 256 -18.37 0.97 -1.94
N ALA A 257 -17.76 -0.13 -2.39
CA ALA A 257 -18.45 -1.23 -3.05
C ALA A 257 -18.86 -2.35 -2.10
N ILE A 258 -18.40 -2.29 -0.84
CA ILE A 258 -18.72 -3.29 0.18
C ILE A 258 -20.09 -2.97 0.76
N GLN A 259 -20.96 -3.97 0.86
CA GLN A 259 -22.27 -3.81 1.46
C GLN A 259 -22.15 -3.45 2.96
N PRO A 260 -22.96 -2.51 3.47
CA PRO A 260 -22.94 -2.15 4.88
C PRO A 260 -23.24 -3.35 5.79
N GLY A 261 -22.52 -3.46 6.91
CA GLY A 261 -22.77 -4.50 7.93
C GLY A 261 -22.22 -5.89 7.63
N VAL A 262 -21.70 -6.14 6.42
CA VAL A 262 -21.16 -7.47 6.05
C VAL A 262 -19.76 -7.74 6.59
N LEU A 263 -19.07 -6.73 7.14
CA LEU A 263 -17.72 -6.86 7.67
C LEU A 263 -17.64 -6.40 9.13
N THR A 264 -17.11 -7.27 9.99
CA THR A 264 -16.71 -6.92 11.36
C THR A 264 -15.18 -6.98 11.46
N PRO A 265 -14.50 -5.88 11.82
CA PRO A 265 -13.04 -5.87 11.94
C PRO A 265 -12.56 -6.81 13.05
N THR A 266 -11.53 -7.59 12.78
CA THR A 266 -10.87 -8.46 13.76
C THR A 266 -9.54 -7.88 14.22
N SER A 267 -8.99 -8.43 15.31
CA SER A 267 -7.62 -8.18 15.75
C SER A 267 -6.58 -8.88 14.87
N THR A 268 -6.98 -9.88 14.08
CA THR A 268 -6.08 -10.70 13.25
C THR A 268 -5.33 -9.84 12.22
N ARG A 269 -4.00 -10.01 12.17
CA ARG A 269 -3.12 -9.32 11.22
C ARG A 269 -2.09 -10.30 10.69
N THR A 270 -1.76 -10.21 9.40
CA THR A 270 -0.65 -10.97 8.80
C THR A 270 0.31 -10.05 8.06
N VAL A 271 1.55 -10.51 7.88
CA VAL A 271 2.60 -9.75 7.21
C VAL A 271 2.92 -10.41 5.88
N CYS A 272 2.73 -9.65 4.80
CA CYS A 272 3.22 -10.00 3.48
C CYS A 272 4.57 -9.29 3.23
N PRO A 273 5.61 -9.97 2.74
CA PRO A 273 6.95 -9.39 2.54
C PRO A 273 6.95 -8.11 1.70
N TRP A 274 6.07 -8.03 0.71
CA TRP A 274 6.07 -6.93 -0.26
C TRP A 274 4.83 -6.04 -0.20
N LYS A 275 3.69 -6.53 0.30
CA LYS A 275 2.45 -5.72 0.38
C LYS A 275 2.35 -4.94 1.69
N GLY A 276 2.91 -5.44 2.79
CA GLY A 276 2.81 -4.83 4.12
C GLY A 276 1.94 -5.65 5.06
N VAL A 277 1.26 -4.97 5.99
CA VAL A 277 0.41 -5.61 7.02
C VAL A 277 -1.03 -5.68 6.54
N ALA A 278 -1.57 -6.89 6.46
CA ALA A 278 -2.98 -7.15 6.22
C ALA A 278 -3.75 -7.10 7.54
N GLY A 279 -4.92 -6.48 7.54
CA GLY A 279 -5.91 -6.63 8.59
C GLY A 279 -7.15 -7.35 8.10
N TYR A 280 -7.67 -8.23 8.94
CA TYR A 280 -8.76 -9.11 8.59
C TYR A 280 -10.10 -8.63 9.14
N TYR A 281 -11.15 -9.19 8.57
CA TYR A 281 -12.53 -8.96 8.90
C TYR A 281 -13.26 -10.32 8.91
N THR A 282 -14.13 -10.50 9.89
CA THR A 282 -15.17 -11.51 9.83
C THR A 282 -16.21 -11.06 8.81
N VAL A 283 -16.59 -11.95 7.92
CA VAL A 283 -17.66 -11.71 6.94
C VAL A 283 -18.97 -12.23 7.51
N ASN A 284 -19.98 -11.37 7.57
CA ASN A 284 -21.33 -11.71 8.05
C ASN A 284 -22.30 -11.68 6.88
N ALA A 285 -22.89 -12.82 6.54
CA ALA A 285 -23.92 -12.91 5.51
C ALA A 285 -24.87 -14.07 5.80
N GLY A 286 -26.17 -13.85 5.57
CA GLY A 286 -27.19 -14.89 5.76
C GLY A 286 -27.33 -15.42 7.18
N GLY A 287 -26.93 -14.64 8.19
CA GLY A 287 -26.89 -15.08 9.60
C GLY A 287 -25.71 -16.01 9.93
N VAL A 288 -24.78 -16.21 9.00
CA VAL A 288 -23.56 -16.98 9.19
C VAL A 288 -22.37 -16.02 9.28
N GLU A 289 -21.50 -16.26 10.25
CA GLU A 289 -20.23 -15.55 10.41
C GLU A 289 -19.07 -16.42 9.92
N HIS A 290 -18.25 -15.87 9.03
CA HIS A 290 -17.02 -16.51 8.57
C HIS A 290 -15.82 -15.71 9.08
N PRO A 291 -15.14 -16.18 10.13
CA PRO A 291 -14.04 -15.47 10.76
C PRO A 291 -12.87 -15.30 9.79
N ASP A 292 -12.31 -14.09 9.79
CA ASP A 292 -11.16 -13.71 8.96
C ASP A 292 -11.31 -13.99 7.46
N ALA A 293 -12.54 -14.08 6.93
CA ALA A 293 -12.83 -14.37 5.51
C ALA A 293 -12.63 -13.16 4.55
N ALA A 294 -12.21 -12.01 5.07
CA ALA A 294 -11.79 -10.87 4.26
C ALA A 294 -10.56 -10.18 4.85
N TRP A 295 -9.76 -9.52 4.02
CA TRP A 295 -8.60 -8.75 4.46
C TRP A 295 -8.39 -7.46 3.66
N SER A 296 -7.67 -6.51 4.26
CA SER A 296 -7.32 -5.22 3.67
C SER A 296 -5.93 -4.75 4.09
N TYR A 297 -5.27 -3.98 3.24
CA TYR A 297 -3.99 -3.32 3.53
C TYR A 297 -4.21 -1.82 3.73
N ARG A 298 -4.20 -1.34 4.98
CA ARG A 298 -4.34 0.11 5.28
C ARG A 298 -3.09 0.92 4.95
N HIS A 299 -1.93 0.33 5.17
CA HIS A 299 -0.62 0.96 4.97
C HIS A 299 0.28 0.09 4.09
N PRO A 300 -0.10 -0.13 2.81
CA PRO A 300 0.69 -0.98 1.94
C PRO A 300 2.02 -0.34 1.56
N SER A 301 2.95 -1.15 1.07
CA SER A 301 4.19 -0.65 0.48
C SER A 301 3.91 0.23 -0.75
N PRO A 302 4.86 1.07 -1.19
CA PRO A 302 4.70 1.87 -2.41
C PRO A 302 4.38 1.03 -3.65
N LEU A 303 4.89 -0.20 -3.73
CA LEU A 303 4.65 -1.13 -4.85
C LEU A 303 3.23 -1.72 -4.81
N ALA A 304 2.64 -1.85 -3.61
CA ALA A 304 1.28 -2.36 -3.41
C ALA A 304 0.24 -1.24 -3.18
N ARG A 305 0.57 0.02 -3.50
CA ARG A 305 -0.31 1.18 -3.20
C ARG A 305 -1.72 1.06 -3.77
N ARG A 306 -1.88 0.36 -4.90
CA ARG A 306 -3.17 0.16 -5.58
C ARG A 306 -4.20 -0.59 -4.74
N VAL A 307 -3.76 -1.42 -3.79
CA VAL A 307 -4.64 -2.18 -2.88
C VAL A 307 -4.88 -1.46 -1.55
N LYS A 308 -4.41 -0.22 -1.40
CA LYS A 308 -4.61 0.57 -0.18
C LYS A 308 -6.09 0.67 0.15
N ASP A 309 -6.44 0.30 1.38
CA ASP A 309 -7.78 0.29 1.96
C ASP A 309 -8.80 -0.57 1.20
N ARG A 310 -8.42 -1.26 0.12
CA ARG A 310 -9.30 -2.16 -0.61
C ARG A 310 -9.46 -3.48 0.14
N VAL A 311 -10.61 -4.13 -0.03
CA VAL A 311 -10.95 -5.39 0.63
C VAL A 311 -10.89 -6.54 -0.37
N ALA A 312 -10.23 -7.62 -0.01
CA ALA A 312 -10.25 -8.89 -0.72
C ALA A 312 -10.89 -9.97 0.16
N PHE A 313 -11.41 -11.02 -0.48
CA PHE A 313 -12.15 -12.11 0.14
C PHE A 313 -11.53 -13.46 -0.22
N TRP A 314 -11.72 -14.47 0.63
CA TRP A 314 -11.30 -15.85 0.44
C TRP A 314 -12.22 -16.81 1.20
N GLY A 315 -11.91 -18.11 1.16
CA GLY A 315 -12.73 -19.16 1.77
C GLY A 315 -14.00 -19.39 0.97
N ASP A 316 -15.15 -19.34 1.64
CA ASP A 316 -16.47 -19.61 1.06
C ASP A 316 -17.07 -18.43 0.26
N VAL A 317 -16.27 -17.38 0.02
CA VAL A 317 -16.69 -16.24 -0.79
C VAL A 317 -16.33 -16.48 -2.26
N ASP A 318 -17.36 -16.55 -3.10
CA ASP A 318 -17.22 -16.68 -4.55
C ASP A 318 -17.11 -15.30 -5.21
N VAL A 319 -16.00 -15.07 -5.93
CA VAL A 319 -15.76 -13.82 -6.67
C VAL A 319 -15.91 -14.06 -8.17
N ARG A 320 -16.99 -13.55 -8.73
CA ARG A 320 -17.38 -13.77 -10.12
C ARG A 320 -17.06 -12.54 -10.96
N ALA A 321 -16.66 -12.77 -12.21
CA ALA A 321 -16.68 -11.73 -13.22
C ALA A 321 -18.10 -11.61 -13.77
N GLU A 322 -18.60 -10.39 -13.89
CA GLU A 322 -19.93 -10.18 -14.45
C GLU A 322 -19.84 -10.12 -15.97
N PRO A 323 -20.76 -10.82 -16.69
CA PRO A 323 -20.83 -10.69 -18.13
C PRO A 323 -21.13 -9.23 -18.49
N HIS A 324 -20.39 -8.72 -19.48
CA HIS A 324 -20.61 -7.38 -19.99
C HIS A 324 -22.04 -7.30 -20.54
N SER A 325 -22.93 -6.59 -19.85
CA SER A 325 -24.25 -6.29 -20.38
C SER A 325 -24.06 -5.36 -21.57
N THR A 326 -24.07 -5.92 -22.78
CA THR A 326 -24.30 -5.15 -23.99
C THR A 326 -25.77 -4.77 -23.98
N ALA A 327 -26.11 -3.69 -23.27
CA ALA A 327 -27.40 -3.04 -23.41
C ALA A 327 -27.46 -2.39 -24.80
N ASN A 328 -27.67 -3.20 -25.84
CA ASN A 328 -28.34 -2.73 -27.05
C ASN A 328 -29.83 -2.88 -26.79
N GLY A 329 -30.49 -1.74 -26.60
CA GLY A 329 -31.93 -1.69 -26.69
C GLY A 329 -32.32 -2.06 -28.12
N ASP A 330 -33.10 -3.13 -28.24
CA ASP A 330 -34.09 -3.19 -29.30
C ASP A 330 -35.41 -3.58 -28.64
N GLY A 331 -36.22 -2.56 -28.36
CA GLY A 331 -37.59 -2.73 -27.97
C GLY A 331 -38.37 -3.17 -29.19
N THR A 332 -38.71 -4.46 -29.26
CA THR A 332 -39.84 -4.91 -30.06
C THR A 332 -40.77 -5.72 -29.19
N VAL A 333 -41.91 -5.09 -28.90
CA VAL A 333 -43.13 -5.71 -28.42
C VAL A 333 -43.52 -6.79 -29.42
N GLY A 334 -43.52 -8.04 -28.98
CA GLY A 334 -44.05 -9.19 -29.71
C GLY A 334 -44.95 -10.00 -28.81
N ALA A 335 -46.24 -9.66 -28.82
CA ALA A 335 -47.29 -10.43 -28.19
C ALA A 335 -47.47 -11.80 -28.87
N ALA A 336 -48.13 -12.71 -28.13
CA ALA A 336 -48.81 -13.95 -28.53
C ALA A 336 -48.01 -15.26 -28.43
N GLY A 337 -48.59 -16.22 -27.69
CA GLY A 337 -48.18 -17.62 -27.72
C GLY A 337 -48.55 -18.44 -26.48
N GLN A 338 -49.84 -18.54 -26.15
CA GLN A 338 -50.36 -19.45 -25.14
C GLN A 338 -50.26 -20.91 -25.63
N PRO A 339 -49.88 -21.90 -24.80
CA PRO A 339 -49.77 -23.29 -25.25
C PRO A 339 -51.18 -23.93 -25.34
N ARG A 340 -51.59 -24.29 -26.55
CA ARG A 340 -52.73 -25.20 -26.79
C ARG A 340 -52.24 -26.64 -26.65
N SER A 341 -52.80 -27.38 -25.69
CA SER A 341 -52.74 -28.84 -25.64
C SER A 341 -53.75 -29.45 -26.61
N ASP A 342 -53.37 -30.56 -27.26
CA ASP A 342 -54.13 -31.81 -27.50
C ASP A 342 -55.67 -31.70 -27.46
N ARG A 343 -56.47 -32.10 -28.46
CA ARG A 343 -56.51 -33.27 -29.39
C ARG A 343 -57.74 -33.10 -30.31
N PRO A 344 -58.06 -33.99 -31.27
CA PRO A 344 -57.24 -35.00 -31.96
C PRO A 344 -56.96 -34.66 -33.43
#